data_AF-A0A2H5WCW6-F1
#
_entry.id   AF-A0A2H5WCW6-F1
#
_cell.length_a   1.000
_cell.length_b   1.000
_cell.length_c   1.000
_cell.angle_alpha   90.00
_cell.angle_beta   90.00
_cell.angle_gamma   90.00
#
_symmetry.space_group_name_H-M   'P 1'
#
loop_
_entity.id
_entity.type
_entity.pdbx_description
1 polymer ?
#
loop_
_entity_poly.entity_id
_entity_poly.type
_entity_poly.pdbx_seq_one_letter_code
_entity_poly.pdbx_strand_id
1 'polypeptide(L)' 'MLVVAHGGVINAYVGSLLGIDHEMFFLPENTSLNSVVVEGERRRVRFLNDVLHLTDPDLFAAPAPGPPQEAASG' A
#
# COMPACT_ATOMS: atom_id res chain seq x y z
N MET A 1 -7.17 -8.22 -3.57
CA MET A 1 -8.12 -7.29 -4.22
C MET A 1 -7.43 -5.95 -4.36
N LEU A 2 -7.59 -5.27 -5.50
CA LEU A 2 -7.07 -3.92 -5.75
C LEU A 2 -8.23 -3.05 -6.21
N VAL A 3 -8.31 -1.83 -5.68
CA VAL A 3 -9.31 -0.82 -6.06
C VAL A 3 -8.55 0.47 -6.37
N VAL A 4 -8.83 1.06 -7.52
CA VAL A 4 -8.31 2.38 -7.91
C VAL A 4 -9.48 3.36 -7.84
N ALA A 5 -9.32 4.42 -7.06
CA ALA A 5 -10.36 5.40 -6.80
C ALA A 5 -9.76 6.77 -6.49
N HIS A 6 -10.63 7.79 -6.43
CA HIS A 6 -10.24 9.14 -6.03
C HIS A 6 -10.19 9.30 -4.51
N GLY A 7 -9.52 10.36 -4.05
CA GLY A 7 -9.27 10.62 -2.63
C GLY A 7 -10.53 10.70 -1.76
N GLY A 8 -11.65 11.19 -2.31
CA GLY A 8 -12.92 11.23 -1.59
C GLY A 8 -13.50 9.83 -1.31
N VAL A 9 -13.40 8.91 -2.26
CA VAL A 9 -13.86 7.51 -2.08
C VAL A 9 -12.96 6.79 -1.07
N ILE A 10 -11.65 7.01 -1.16
CA ILE A 10 -10.68 6.45 -0.21
C ILE A 10 -10.97 6.96 1.21
N ASN A 11 -11.18 8.27 1.38
CA ASN A 11 -11.54 8.87 2.68
C ASN A 11 -12.84 8.29 3.24
N ALA A 12 -13.91 8.24 2.44
CA ALA A 12 -15.19 7.71 2.89
C ALA A 12 -15.08 6.24 3.34
N TYR A 13 -14.38 5.41 2.56
CA TYR A 13 -14.20 4.01 2.89
C TYR A 13 -13.35 3.82 4.15
N VAL A 14 -12.15 4.40 4.19
CA VAL A 14 -11.23 4.22 5.32
C VAL A 14 -11.75 4.91 6.59
N GLY A 15 -12.35 6.09 6.46
CA GLY A 15 -12.97 6.82 7.56
C GLY A 15 -14.07 6.01 8.22
N SER A 16 -14.93 5.37 7.42
CA SER A 16 -15.99 4.49 7.94
C SER A 16 -15.43 3.27 8.69
N LEU A 17 -14.31 2.69 8.24
CA LEU A 17 -13.65 1.58 8.92
C LEU A 17 -13.03 1.98 10.26
N LEU A 18 -12.59 3.23 10.38
CA LEU A 18 -11.99 3.78 11.59
C LEU A 18 -13.02 4.44 12.53
N GLY A 19 -14.29 4.51 12.13
CA GLY A 19 -15.35 5.19 12.90
C GLY A 19 -15.18 6.71 12.95
N ILE A 20 -14.54 7.31 11.94
CA ILE A 20 -14.30 8.75 11.85
C ILE A 20 -15.44 9.40 11.08
N ASP A 21 -16.15 10.31 11.75
CA ASP A 21 -17.23 11.11 11.16
C ASP A 21 -16.69 12.48 10.70
N HIS A 22 -15.90 12.47 9.63
CA HIS A 22 -15.34 13.68 9.02
C HIS A 22 -15.22 13.49 7.50
N GLU A 23 -15.62 14.49 6.71
CA GLU A 23 -15.67 14.39 5.24
C GLU A 23 -14.30 14.09 4.61
N MET A 24 -13.22 14.66 5.15
CA MET A 24 -11.84 14.46 4.69
C MET A 24 -10.89 14.36 5.89
N PHE A 25 -10.83 13.20 6.54
CA PHE A 25 -9.99 13.01 7.73
C PHE A 25 -8.48 12.99 7.41
N PHE A 26 -8.11 12.76 6.16
CA PHE A 26 -6.75 12.95 5.66
C PHE A 26 -6.77 13.40 4.19
N LEU A 27 -5.66 13.97 3.72
CA LEU A 27 -5.46 14.32 2.32
C LEU A 27 -4.66 13.20 1.64
N PRO A 28 -5.28 12.40 0.75
CA PRO A 28 -4.58 11.32 0.06
C PRO A 28 -3.65 11.92 -0.99
N GLU A 29 -2.38 11.55 -0.93
CA GLU A 29 -1.41 11.85 -1.96
C GLU A 29 -1.78 11.08 -3.24
N ASN A 30 -1.46 11.68 -4.38
CA ASN A 30 -1.69 11.03 -5.67
C ASN A 30 -0.91 9.71 -5.72
N THR A 31 -1.57 8.67 -6.26
CA THR A 31 -1.01 7.30 -6.36
C THR A 31 -0.59 6.69 -5.02
N SER A 32 -1.03 7.24 -3.89
CA SER A 32 -0.82 6.63 -2.58
C SER A 32 -1.50 5.27 -2.47
N LEU A 33 -0.83 4.34 -1.81
CA LEU A 33 -1.34 3.02 -1.48
C LEU A 33 -1.98 3.05 -0.09
N ASN A 34 -3.16 2.44 -0.01
CA ASN A 34 -3.91 2.26 1.22
C ASN A 34 -4.27 0.79 1.32
N SER A 35 -3.99 0.16 2.46
CA SER A 35 -4.25 -1.26 2.64
C SER A 35 -5.06 -1.53 3.89
N VAL A 36 -6.05 -2.41 3.74
CA VAL A 36 -6.91 -2.88 4.83
C VAL A 36 -6.75 -4.39 4.91
N VAL A 37 -6.49 -4.89 6.10
CA VAL A 37 -6.51 -6.32 6.40
C VAL A 37 -7.90 -6.68 6.92
N VAL A 38 -8.48 -7.72 6.32
CA VAL A 38 -9.80 -8.25 6.68
C VAL A 38 -9.63 -9.67 7.21
N GLU A 39 -10.05 -9.91 8.45
CA GLU A 39 -9.97 -11.20 9.15
C GLU A 39 -11.34 -11.50 9.79
N GLY A 40 -12.20 -12.22 9.06
CA GLY A 40 -13.60 -12.39 9.43
C GLY A 40 -14.30 -11.03 9.50
N GLU A 41 -14.91 -10.72 10.66
CA GLU A 41 -15.58 -9.44 10.91
C GLU A 41 -14.61 -8.30 11.26
N ARG A 42 -13.33 -8.59 11.52
CA ARG A 42 -12.35 -7.56 11.88
C ARG A 42 -11.75 -6.94 10.63
N ARG A 43 -11.78 -5.61 10.55
CA ARG A 43 -11.11 -4.81 9.54
C ARG A 43 -10.10 -3.89 10.24
N ARG A 44 -8.87 -3.84 9.75
CA ARG A 44 -7.83 -2.92 10.24
C ARG A 44 -7.12 -2.26 9.09
N VAL A 45 -6.88 -0.95 9.19
CA VAL A 45 -5.98 -0.25 8.27
C VAL A 45 -4.55 -0.67 8.62
N ARG A 46 -3.79 -1.11 7.61
CA ARG A 46 -2.38 -1.49 7.76
C ARG A 46 -1.45 -0.40 7.25
N PHE A 47 -1.75 0.15 6.07
CA PHE A 47 -1.04 1.29 5.50
C PHE A 47 -2.07 2.34 5.09
N LEU A 48 -1.79 3.60 5.43
CA LEU A 48 -2.60 4.76 5.10
C LEU A 48 -1.70 5.78 4.40
N ASN A 49 -2.11 6.23 3.22
CA ASN A 49 -1.40 7.24 2.44
C ASN A 49 0.08 6.89 2.14
N ASP A 50 0.38 5.62 1.86
CA ASP A 50 1.76 5.19 1.62
C ASP A 50 2.22 5.58 0.21
N VAL A 51 3.26 6.41 0.15
CA VAL A 51 3.87 6.90 -1.09
C VAL A 51 5.32 6.49 -1.23
N LEU A 52 5.79 5.52 -0.44
CA LEU A 52 7.22 5.20 -0.37
C LEU A 52 7.78 4.76 -1.72
N HIS A 53 6.98 4.05 -2.51
CA HIS A 53 7.34 3.65 -3.89
C HIS A 53 7.50 4.83 -4.87
N LEU A 54 6.97 6.01 -4.55
CA LEU A 54 7.14 7.24 -5.32
C LEU A 54 8.34 8.05 -4.82
N THR A 55 8.52 8.11 -3.50
CA THR A 55 9.54 8.96 -2.87
C THR A 55 10.91 8.29 -2.77
N ASP A 56 10.94 6.96 -2.68
CA ASP A 56 12.15 6.16 -2.57
C ASP A 56 12.00 4.83 -3.35
N PRO A 57 11.97 4.89 -4.69
CA PRO A 57 11.76 3.72 -5.53
C PRO A 57 12.92 2.71 -5.46
N ASP A 58 14.13 3.15 -5.10
CA ASP A 58 15.31 2.31 -5.06
C ASP A 58 15.24 1.23 -3.96
N LEU A 59 14.45 1.46 -2.89
CA LEU A 59 14.12 0.45 -1.88
C LEU A 59 13.42 -0.79 -2.46
N PHE A 60 12.82 -0.66 -3.64
CA PHE A 60 12.07 -1.71 -4.31
C PHE A 60 12.76 -2.21 -5.59
N ALA A 61 13.99 -1.76 -5.85
CA ALA A 61 14.77 -2.25 -6.98
C ALA A 61 15.05 -3.75 -6.82
N ALA A 62 15.03 -4.48 -7.93
CA ALA A 62 15.45 -5.87 -7.93
C ALA A 62 16.91 -5.97 -7.44
N PRO A 63 17.24 -6.94 -6.57
CA PRO A 63 18.64 -7.14 -6.20
C PRO A 63 19.45 -7.38 -7.47
N ALA A 64 20.68 -6.86 -7.49
CA ALA A 64 21.61 -7.13 -8.58
C ALA A 64 21.66 -8.65 -8.83
N PRO A 65 21.69 -9.09 -10.10
CA PRO A 65 21.80 -10.51 -10.39
C PRO A 65 23.00 -11.07 -9.63
N GLY A 66 22.76 -12.14 -8.87
CA GLY A 66 23.82 -12.82 -8.14
C GLY A 66 24.93 -13.30 -9.09
N PRO A 67 26.14 -13.56 -8.57
CA PRO A 67 27.22 -14.12 -9.39
C PRO A 67 26.73 -15.37 -10.13
N PRO A 68 27.22 -15.63 -11.36
CA PRO A 68 26.87 -16.83 -12.11
C PRO A 68 27.10 -18.05 -11.22
N GLN A 69 26.06 -18.86 -11.01
CA GLN A 69 26.20 -20.11 -10.28
C GLN A 69 27.05 -21.01 -11.17
N GLU A 70 28.35 -21.18 -10.84
CA GLU A 70 29.20 -22.13 -11.56
C GLU A 70 28.52 -23.49 -11.50
N ALA A 71 28.16 -24.00 -12.68
CA ALA A 71 27.54 -25.30 -12.82
C ALA A 71 28.42 -26.31 -12.09
N ALA A 72 27.89 -26.86 -10.99
CA ALA A 72 28.52 -27.96 -10.26
C ALA A 72 28.82 -29.06 -11.28
N SER A 73 30.08 -29.11 -11.69
CA SER A 73 30.55 -30.08 -12.67
C SER A 73 30.78 -31.38 -11.94
N GLY A 74 30.00 -32.39 -12.34
CA GLY A 74 30.39 -33.80 -12.51
C GLY A 74 30.88 -34.53 -11.27
#